data_AF-F8KQM4-F1
#
_entry.id   AF-F8KQM4-F1
#
_cell.length_a   1.000
_cell.length_b   1.000
_cell.length_c   1.000
_cell.angle_alpha   90.00
_cell.angle_beta   90.00
_cell.angle_gamma   90.00
#
_symmetry.space_group_name_H-M   'P 1'
#
loop_
_entity.id
_entity.type
_entity.pdbx_description
1 polymer ?
#
loop_
_entity_poly.entity_id
_entity_poly.type
_entity_poly.pdbx_seq_one_letter_code
_entity_poly.pdbx_strand_id
1 'polypeptide(L)'
;MENADGSEDHVTHLDDTAQINVDQKRILACHVRYELSHPSLRASLPNPKVHAKMSGNREVLQEGGKHPTPVVILLEQQAGAHMDGPAIVEGPYFTTRVPEGWGLLVTDNGDLILEDKA
;
A
#
# COMPACT_ATOMS: atom_id res chain seq x y z
N MET A 1 -6.20 14.02 29.18
CA MET A 1 -5.27 15.07 28.72
C MET A 1 -4.04 14.30 28.28
N GLU A 2 -3.69 14.37 26.99
CA GLU A 2 -2.60 13.58 26.42
C GLU A 2 -1.25 14.15 26.90
N ASN A 3 -0.40 13.29 27.45
CA ASN A 3 0.94 13.64 27.87
C ASN A 3 1.86 13.79 26.64
N ALA A 4 2.98 14.49 26.79
CA ALA A 4 3.92 14.73 25.70
C ALA A 4 4.62 13.46 25.14
N ASP A 5 4.51 12.32 25.84
CA ASP A 5 4.99 11.01 25.43
C ASP A 5 3.92 10.14 24.75
N GLY A 6 2.75 10.70 24.45
CA GLY A 6 1.62 10.00 23.85
C GLY A 6 0.85 9.09 24.81
N SER A 7 1.18 9.11 26.11
CA SER A 7 0.37 8.43 27.12
C SER A 7 -0.89 9.25 27.46
N GLU A 8 -2.00 8.56 27.66
CA GLU A 8 -3.23 9.16 28.18
C GLU A 8 -3.63 8.46 29.46
N ASP A 9 -3.71 9.22 30.55
CA ASP A 9 -4.23 8.72 31.82
C ASP A 9 -5.68 9.18 32.00
N HIS A 10 -6.59 8.20 32.16
CA HIS A 10 -7.98 8.44 32.50
C HIS A 10 -8.36 7.57 33.70
N VAL A 11 -8.73 8.23 34.80
CA VAL A 11 -9.23 7.56 36.00
C VAL A 11 -10.75 7.69 36.01
N THR A 12 -11.43 6.54 36.07
CA THR A 12 -12.88 6.46 36.30
C THR A 12 -13.11 5.65 37.56
N HIS A 13 -13.95 6.16 38.46
CA HIS A 13 -14.40 5.42 39.63
C HIS A 13 -15.61 4.56 39.24
N LEU A 14 -15.84 3.46 39.97
CA LEU A 14 -17.00 2.58 39.69
C LEU A 14 -18.34 3.33 39.78
N ASP A 15 -18.39 4.40 40.58
CA ASP A 15 -19.55 5.25 40.80
C ASP A 15 -19.80 6.24 39.65
N ASP A 16 -18.80 6.47 38.80
CA ASP A 16 -18.89 7.34 37.62
C ASP A 16 -19.55 6.63 36.42
N THR A 17 -19.89 5.35 36.56
CA THR A 17 -20.42 4.51 35.49
C THR A 17 -21.88 4.12 35.74
N ALA A 18 -22.67 4.08 34.65
CA ALA A 18 -24.10 3.77 34.71
C ALA A 18 -24.39 2.49 35.52
N GLN A 19 -25.42 2.55 36.38
CA GLN A 19 -25.85 1.41 37.19
C GLN A 19 -26.16 0.20 36.31
N ILE A 20 -25.62 -0.96 36.67
CA ILE A 20 -25.84 -2.21 35.96
C ILE A 20 -26.97 -3.01 36.63
N ASN A 21 -27.79 -3.68 35.82
CA ASN A 21 -28.81 -4.61 36.31
C ASN A 21 -28.16 -5.92 36.81
N VAL A 22 -28.93 -6.73 37.55
CA VAL A 22 -28.48 -7.98 38.18
C VAL A 22 -27.86 -8.99 37.21
N ASP A 23 -28.23 -8.93 35.92
CA ASP A 23 -27.76 -9.84 34.87
C ASP A 23 -26.60 -9.29 34.03
N GLN A 24 -26.12 -8.08 34.33
CA GLN A 24 -25.04 -7.43 33.59
C GLN A 24 -23.69 -7.62 34.29
N LYS A 25 -22.63 -7.82 33.49
CA LYS A 25 -21.24 -7.92 33.96
C LYS A 25 -20.43 -6.74 33.45
N ARG A 26 -19.60 -6.16 34.30
CA ARG A 26 -18.62 -5.14 33.92
C ARG A 26 -17.29 -5.80 33.60
N ILE A 27 -16.66 -5.38 32.51
CA ILE A 27 -15.31 -5.79 32.12
C ILE A 27 -14.46 -4.53 32.13
N LEU A 28 -13.41 -4.52 32.94
CA LEU A 28 -12.37 -3.51 32.90
C LEU A 28 -11.33 -3.96 31.87
N ALA A 29 -11.02 -3.09 30.90
CA ALA A 29 -9.93 -3.30 29.96
C ALA A 29 -8.88 -2.20 30.16
N CYS A 30 -7.62 -2.59 30.30
CA CYS A 30 -6.48 -1.67 30.36
C CYS A 30 -5.63 -1.89 29.11
N HIS A 31 -5.46 -0.85 28.30
CA HIS A 31 -4.67 -0.89 27.08
C HIS A 31 -3.38 -0.13 27.34
N VAL A 32 -2.27 -0.86 27.45
CA VAL A 32 -0.93 -0.28 27.64
C VAL A 32 -0.13 -0.49 26.38
N ARG A 33 0.47 0.58 25.84
CA ARG A 33 1.34 0.56 24.67
C ARG A 33 2.69 1.19 25.02
N TYR A 34 3.77 0.56 24.59
CA TYR A 34 5.11 1.13 24.59
C TYR A 34 5.60 1.18 23.16
N GLU A 35 5.90 2.38 22.66
CA GLU A 35 6.33 2.54 21.27
C GLU A 35 7.81 2.22 21.12
N LEU A 36 8.11 1.31 20.19
CA LEU A 36 9.48 1.06 19.76
C LEU A 36 9.86 2.01 18.61
N SER A 37 11.15 2.16 18.36
CA SER A 37 11.62 2.85 17.15
C SER A 37 11.12 2.10 15.91
N HIS A 38 10.29 2.75 15.10
CA HIS A 38 9.77 2.19 13.85
C HIS A 38 10.48 2.83 12.65
N PRO A 39 10.73 2.06 11.58
CA PRO A 39 11.17 2.65 10.31
C PRO A 39 10.07 3.57 9.78
N SER A 40 10.43 4.80 9.42
CA SER A 40 9.52 5.72 8.75
C SER A 40 9.51 5.42 7.25
N LEU A 41 8.35 5.03 6.73
CA LEU A 41 8.11 4.90 5.29
C LEU A 41 7.46 6.19 4.80
N ARG A 42 8.12 6.89 3.87
CA ARG A 42 7.53 8.04 3.17
C ARG A 42 7.18 7.58 1.77
N ALA A 43 5.90 7.30 1.54
CA ALA A 43 5.37 7.08 0.21
C ALA A 43 4.46 8.25 -0.14
N SER A 44 4.79 8.96 -1.22
CA SER A 44 3.88 9.90 -1.85
C SER A 44 3.46 9.36 -3.21
N LEU A 45 2.27 9.73 -3.68
CA LEU A 45 1.88 9.51 -5.07
C LEU A 45 2.60 10.58 -5.90
N PRO A 46 3.65 10.24 -6.68
CA PRO A 46 4.32 11.24 -7.49
C PRO A 46 3.43 11.60 -8.67
N ASN A 47 3.52 12.85 -9.14
CA ASN A 47 3.05 13.13 -10.50
C ASN A 47 3.85 12.25 -11.48
N PRO A 48 3.20 11.62 -12.47
CA PRO A 48 3.89 10.89 -13.52
C PRO A 48 4.83 11.85 -14.24
N LYS A 49 6.13 11.57 -14.19
CA LYS A 49 7.18 12.47 -14.69
C LYS A 49 7.88 11.92 -15.92
N VAL A 50 8.06 10.60 -15.98
CA VAL A 50 8.89 9.94 -17.00
C VAL A 50 8.22 8.64 -17.43
N HIS A 51 8.34 8.25 -18.69
CA HIS A 51 7.86 6.94 -19.14
C HIS A 51 8.68 5.81 -18.53
N ALA A 52 8.01 4.70 -18.21
CA ALA A 52 8.69 3.52 -17.69
C ALA A 52 9.69 2.97 -18.72
N LYS A 53 10.88 2.61 -18.24
CA LYS A 53 11.94 2.01 -19.03
C LYS A 53 11.58 0.54 -19.31
N MET A 54 11.40 0.21 -20.59
CA MET A 54 11.22 -1.17 -21.02
C MET A 54 12.56 -1.91 -21.00
N SER A 55 12.56 -3.12 -20.48
CA SER A 55 13.72 -4.01 -20.45
C SER A 55 13.67 -5.05 -21.57
N GLY A 56 12.53 -5.23 -22.22
CA GLY A 56 12.37 -6.11 -23.39
C GLY A 56 10.92 -6.35 -23.77
N ASN A 57 10.69 -7.38 -24.58
CA ASN A 57 9.37 -7.89 -24.92
C ASN A 57 9.29 -9.39 -24.63
N ARG A 58 8.10 -9.88 -24.30
CA ARG A 58 7.81 -11.30 -24.11
C ARG A 58 6.56 -11.69 -24.88
N GLU A 59 6.63 -12.83 -25.57
CA GLU A 59 5.46 -13.43 -26.20
C GLU A 59 4.50 -13.96 -25.13
N VAL A 60 3.29 -13.39 -25.08
CA VAL A 60 2.23 -13.79 -24.16
C VAL A 60 1.06 -14.33 -24.97
N LEU A 61 0.54 -15.48 -24.57
CA LEU A 61 -0.69 -16.02 -25.15
C LEU A 61 -1.88 -15.19 -24.65
N GLN A 62 -2.60 -14.57 -25.58
CA GLN A 62 -3.85 -13.85 -25.34
C GLN A 62 -4.93 -14.35 -26.31
N GLU A 63 -6.08 -13.70 -26.31
CA GLU A 63 -7.10 -13.95 -27.33
C GLU A 63 -6.52 -13.64 -28.72
N GLY A 64 -6.79 -14.52 -29.70
CA GLY A 64 -6.26 -14.38 -31.05
C GLY A 64 -4.80 -14.84 -31.25
N GLY A 65 -4.09 -15.29 -30.21
CA GLY A 65 -2.78 -15.93 -30.35
C GLY A 65 -1.69 -15.39 -29.42
N LYS A 66 -0.43 -15.59 -29.81
CA LYS A 66 0.72 -15.02 -29.08
C LYS A 66 0.95 -13.60 -29.56
N HIS A 67 1.13 -12.69 -28.60
CA HIS A 67 1.41 -11.28 -28.85
C HIS A 67 2.64 -10.83 -28.07
N PRO A 68 3.51 -10.00 -28.66
CA PRO A 68 4.61 -9.39 -27.93
C PRO A 68 4.06 -8.40 -26.90
N THR A 69 4.41 -8.60 -25.64
CA THR A 69 4.03 -7.73 -24.52
C THR A 69 5.28 -7.10 -23.90
N PRO A 70 5.33 -5.77 -23.71
CA PRO A 70 6.45 -5.09 -23.05
C PRO A 70 6.74 -5.64 -21.66
N VAL A 71 8.02 -5.75 -21.31
CA VAL A 71 8.48 -6.13 -19.97
C VAL A 71 9.19 -4.95 -19.32
N VAL A 72 8.79 -4.63 -18.09
CA VAL A 72 9.36 -3.59 -17.25
C VAL A 72 9.95 -4.26 -16.00
N ILE A 73 11.26 -4.10 -15.78
CA ILE A 73 11.87 -4.53 -14.51
C ILE A 73 11.69 -3.42 -13.49
N LEU A 74 10.99 -3.70 -12.38
CA LEU A 74 10.64 -2.67 -11.37
C LEU A 74 11.89 -2.01 -10.77
N LEU A 75 12.93 -2.80 -10.48
CA LEU A 75 14.18 -2.28 -9.91
C LEU A 75 14.97 -1.35 -10.85
N GLU A 76 14.64 -1.33 -12.14
CA GLU A 76 15.26 -0.43 -13.12
C GLU A 76 14.48 0.87 -13.29
N GLN A 77 13.34 1.02 -12.62
CA GLN A 77 12.49 2.19 -12.75
C GLN A 77 12.88 3.29 -11.78
N GLN A 78 12.78 4.53 -12.26
CA GLN A 78 12.90 5.72 -11.42
C GLN A 78 11.54 6.07 -10.79
N ALA A 79 11.58 6.80 -9.68
CA ALA A 79 10.39 7.38 -9.08
C ALA A 79 9.61 8.25 -10.09
N GLY A 80 8.29 8.08 -10.13
CA GLY A 80 7.39 8.73 -11.08
C GLY A 80 7.41 8.13 -12.49
N ALA A 81 8.07 6.98 -12.69
CA ALA A 81 7.95 6.20 -13.93
C ALA A 81 6.51 5.73 -14.12
N HIS A 82 5.96 5.92 -15.32
CA HIS A 82 4.59 5.54 -15.64
C HIS A 82 4.46 4.94 -17.04
N MET A 83 3.46 4.09 -17.24
CA MET A 83 3.17 3.45 -18.53
C MET A 83 1.73 2.94 -18.54
N ASP A 84 1.10 3.00 -19.71
CA ASP A 84 -0.20 2.38 -19.94
C ASP A 84 -0.02 0.95 -20.40
N GLY A 85 -0.90 0.05 -19.93
CA GLY A 85 -0.92 -1.32 -20.37
C GLY A 85 -1.31 -1.44 -21.85
N PRO A 86 -1.05 -2.61 -22.47
CA PRO A 86 -0.63 -3.85 -21.83
C PRO A 86 0.87 -3.93 -21.53
N ALA A 87 1.24 -4.44 -20.35
CA ALA A 87 2.63 -4.69 -19.97
C ALA A 87 2.77 -5.84 -18.95
N ILE A 88 3.99 -6.35 -18.79
CA ILE A 88 4.40 -7.22 -17.67
C ILE A 88 5.40 -6.44 -16.81
N VAL A 89 5.18 -6.41 -15.50
CA VAL A 89 6.14 -5.88 -14.54
C VAL A 89 6.76 -7.03 -13.76
N GLU A 90 8.08 -7.08 -13.73
CA GLU A 90 8.84 -8.08 -12.97
C GLU A 90 9.62 -7.40 -11.85
N GLY A 91 9.38 -7.85 -10.62
CA GLY A 91 10.18 -7.55 -9.45
C GLY A 91 10.98 -8.78 -9.00
N PRO A 92 11.86 -8.64 -7.98
CA PRO A 92 12.70 -9.75 -7.52
C PRO A 92 11.92 -10.95 -6.97
N TYR A 93 10.73 -10.68 -6.42
CA TYR A 93 9.90 -11.67 -5.73
C TYR A 93 8.45 -11.71 -6.24
N PHE A 94 8.15 -10.98 -7.32
CA PHE A 94 6.81 -10.98 -7.89
C PHE A 94 6.82 -10.68 -9.39
N THR A 95 5.75 -11.07 -10.05
CA THR A 95 5.46 -10.68 -11.43
C THR A 95 3.99 -10.31 -11.51
N THR A 96 3.67 -9.21 -12.18
CA THR A 96 2.28 -8.79 -12.40
C THR A 96 2.06 -8.36 -13.85
N ARG A 97 0.81 -8.40 -14.29
CA ARG A 97 0.39 -7.85 -15.58
C ARG A 97 -0.27 -6.49 -15.35
N VAL A 98 -0.06 -5.59 -16.30
CA VAL A 98 -0.83 -4.36 -16.46
C VAL A 98 -1.72 -4.61 -17.67
N PRO A 99 -3.02 -4.89 -17.48
CA PRO A 99 -3.93 -5.15 -18.59
C PRO A 99 -4.14 -3.91 -19.47
N GLU A 100 -4.75 -4.11 -20.64
CA GLU A 100 -5.30 -2.99 -21.40
C GLU A 100 -6.34 -2.23 -20.56
N GLY A 101 -6.37 -0.90 -20.68
CA GLY A 101 -7.20 -0.03 -19.84
C GLY A 101 -6.64 0.23 -18.43
N TRP A 102 -5.49 -0.36 -18.07
CA TRP A 102 -4.82 -0.08 -16.81
C TRP A 102 -3.54 0.74 -17.02
N GLY A 103 -3.12 1.46 -15.99
CA GLY A 103 -1.84 2.15 -15.93
C GLY A 103 -0.97 1.64 -14.78
N LEU A 104 0.34 1.85 -14.91
CA LEU A 104 1.30 1.68 -13.83
C LEU A 104 1.96 3.01 -13.47
N LEU A 105 2.29 3.18 -12.19
CA LEU A 105 3.07 4.29 -11.66
C LEU A 105 4.02 3.77 -10.57
N VAL A 106 5.28 4.20 -10.59
CA VAL A 106 6.27 3.89 -9.54
C VAL A 106 6.36 5.05 -8.55
N THR A 107 6.17 4.79 -7.25
CA THR A 107 6.22 5.83 -6.20
C THR A 107 7.65 6.29 -5.91
N ASP A 108 7.79 7.33 -5.09
CA ASP A 108 9.10 7.77 -4.56
C ASP A 108 9.78 6.71 -3.65
N ASN A 109 9.00 5.86 -3.00
CA ASN A 109 9.48 4.74 -2.21
C ASN A 109 9.65 3.44 -3.02
N GLY A 110 9.46 3.49 -4.35
CA GLY A 110 9.63 2.35 -5.25
C GLY A 110 8.45 1.37 -5.28
N ASP A 111 7.30 1.74 -4.71
CA ASP A 111 6.09 0.94 -4.79
C ASP A 111 5.50 1.00 -6.20
N LEU A 112 4.88 -0.10 -6.63
CA LEU A 112 4.14 -0.17 -7.89
C LEU A 112 2.66 0.07 -7.62
N ILE A 113 2.11 1.15 -8.17
CA ILE A 113 0.67 1.42 -8.19
C ILE A 113 0.12 0.95 -9.53
N LEU A 114 -0.99 0.21 -9.49
CA LEU A 114 -1.80 -0.15 -10.65
C LEU A 114 -3.12 0.59 -10.55
N GLU A 115 -3.49 1.28 -11.61
CA GLU A 115 -4.71 2.08 -11.68
C GLU A 115 -5.57 1.61 -12.85
N ASP A 116 -6.86 1.37 -12.58
CA ASP A 116 -7.85 1.14 -13.62
C ASP A 116 -8.26 2.49 -14.23
N LYS A 117 -8.20 2.62 -15.55
CA LYS A 117 -8.55 3.84 -16.28
C LYS A 117 -9.97 3.82 -16.85
N ALA A 118 -10.77 2.81 -16.50
CA ALA A 118 -12.19 2.73 -16.84
C ALA A 118 -13.04 3.83 -16.16
#